data_AF-A0A450W3L6-F1
#
_entry.id   AF-A0A450W3L6-F1
#
_cell.length_a   1.000
_cell.length_b   1.000
_cell.length_c   1.000
_cell.angle_alpha   90.00
_cell.angle_beta   90.00
_cell.angle_gamma   90.00
#
_symmetry.space_group_name_H-M   'P 1'
#
loop_
_entity.id
_entity.type
_entity.pdbx_description
1 polymer ?
#
loop_
_entity_poly.entity_id
_entity_poly.type
_entity_poly.pdbx_seq_one_letter_code
_entity_poly.pdbx_strand_id
1 'polypeptide(L)'
;MTRLIGQFRETGKIRDHRGPPAKPFAQRYTPTDVRLLAETDAPHRTLSGPTLGKLCERAYETFGDIGYQRLKKLSNGHLYNLRGCLETL
;
A
#
# COMPACT_ATOMS: atom_id res chain seq x y z
N MET A 1 9.52 28.65 -5.01
CA MET A 1 9.61 27.38 -5.78
C MET A 1 11.00 27.24 -6.41
N THR A 2 12.06 27.33 -5.60
CA THR A 2 13.46 27.44 -6.09
C THR A 2 14.44 26.53 -5.35
N ARG A 3 14.08 26.06 -4.14
CA ARG A 3 14.95 25.27 -3.26
C ARG A 3 15.40 23.93 -3.87
N LEU A 4 14.46 23.14 -4.40
CA LEU A 4 14.77 21.81 -4.96
C LEU A 4 15.52 21.93 -6.30
N ILE A 5 15.15 22.91 -7.11
CA ILE A 5 15.81 23.18 -8.40
C ILE A 5 17.25 23.63 -8.17
N GLY A 6 17.49 24.54 -7.22
CA GLY A 6 18.85 24.97 -6.83
C GLY A 6 19.70 23.80 -6.33
N GLN A 7 19.18 23.02 -5.37
CA GLN A 7 19.88 21.85 -4.83
C GLN A 7 20.29 20.84 -5.90
N PHE A 8 19.39 20.55 -6.86
CA PHE A 8 19.69 19.64 -7.95
C PHE A 8 20.74 20.22 -8.90
N ARG A 9 20.67 21.51 -9.24
CA ARG A 9 21.67 22.18 -10.08
C ARG A 9 23.06 22.19 -9.47
N GLU A 10 23.17 22.32 -8.15
CA GLU A 10 24.46 22.37 -7.44
C GLU A 10 25.05 20.99 -7.16
N THR A 11 24.23 20.03 -6.78
CA THR A 11 24.72 18.73 -6.25
C THR A 11 24.39 17.53 -7.13
N GLY A 12 23.59 17.73 -8.19
CA GLY A 12 23.07 16.65 -9.05
C GLY A 12 22.10 15.70 -8.36
N LYS A 13 21.73 15.97 -7.10
CA LYS A 13 20.86 15.12 -6.29
C LYS A 13 19.88 15.96 -5.49
N ILE A 14 18.67 15.44 -5.28
CA ILE A 14 17.73 16.03 -4.33
C ILE A 14 17.82 15.21 -3.05
N ARG A 15 18.12 15.86 -1.92
CA ARG A 15 18.11 15.21 -0.61
C ARG A 15 16.93 15.72 0.19
N ASP A 16 16.06 14.82 0.64
CA ASP A 16 15.09 15.18 1.67
C ASP A 16 15.79 15.19 3.03
N HIS A 17 15.87 16.38 3.63
CA HIS A 17 16.46 16.58 4.95
C HIS A 17 15.44 16.41 6.07
N ARG A 18 14.18 16.10 5.73
CA ARG A 18 13.14 15.81 6.71
C ARG A 18 13.34 14.39 7.25
N GLY A 19 13.52 14.28 8.56
CA GLY A 19 13.43 12.99 9.26
C GLY A 19 11.98 12.49 9.33
N PRO A 20 11.76 11.30 9.92
CA PRO A 20 10.41 10.78 10.16
C PRO A 20 9.55 11.82 10.88
N PRO A 21 8.27 12.01 10.49
CA PRO A 21 7.41 12.98 11.14
C PRO A 21 7.23 12.60 12.62
N ALA A 22 7.29 13.59 13.51
CA ALA A 22 7.07 13.39 14.95
C ALA A 22 5.69 12.79 15.27
N LYS A 23 4.70 13.00 14.39
CA LYS A 23 3.36 12.42 14.47
C LYS A 23 2.98 11.88 13.09
N PRO A 24 3.26 10.59 12.78
CA PRO A 24 2.85 10.00 11.52
C PRO A 24 1.33 9.86 11.44
N PHE A 25 0.81 9.78 10.21
CA PHE A 25 -0.59 9.42 10.01
C PHE A 25 -0.87 8.03 10.58
N ALA A 26 -2.07 7.84 11.12
CA ALA A 26 -2.48 6.56 11.65
C ALA A 26 -2.44 5.48 10.55
N GLN A 27 -1.74 4.38 10.83
CA GLN A 27 -1.67 3.26 9.90
C GLN A 27 -3.02 2.51 9.92
N ARG A 28 -3.72 2.52 8.80
CA ARG A 28 -5.04 1.88 8.66
C ARG A 28 -4.94 0.37 8.40
N TYR A 29 -3.89 -0.05 7.70
CA TYR A 29 -3.67 -1.45 7.31
C TYR A 29 -2.49 -2.02 8.09
N THR A 30 -2.75 -3.10 8.79
CA THR A 30 -1.79 -3.78 9.65
C THR A 30 -0.88 -4.71 8.83
N PRO A 31 0.27 -5.15 9.37
CA PRO A 31 1.09 -6.17 8.73
C PRO A 31 0.31 -7.46 8.42
N THR A 32 -0.65 -7.83 9.26
CA THR A 32 -1.54 -8.97 9.02
C THR A 32 -2.41 -8.77 7.78
N ASP A 33 -2.92 -7.55 7.56
CA ASP A 33 -3.72 -7.23 6.38
C ASP A 33 -2.86 -7.29 5.10
N VAL A 34 -1.60 -6.84 5.18
CA VAL A 34 -0.63 -6.93 4.07
C VAL A 34 -0.32 -8.38 3.73
N ARG A 35 -0.07 -9.22 4.74
CA ARG A 35 0.19 -10.65 4.54
C ARG A 35 -1.00 -11.37 3.93
N LEU A 36 -2.21 -11.09 4.42
CA LEU A 36 -3.44 -11.67 3.89
C LEU A 36 -3.65 -11.29 2.40
N LEU A 37 -3.33 -10.05 2.03
CA LEU A 37 -3.33 -9.62 0.63
C LEU A 37 -2.29 -10.38 -0.20
N ALA A 38 -1.08 -10.58 0.32
CA ALA A 38 -0.02 -11.34 -0.34
C ALA A 38 -0.47 -12.78 -0.62
N GLU A 39 -1.04 -13.44 0.39
CA GLU A 39 -1.55 -14.81 0.31
C GLU A 39 -2.70 -14.92 -0.70
N THR A 40 -3.55 -13.89 -0.77
CA THR A 40 -4.63 -13.81 -1.77
C THR A 40 -4.09 -13.63 -3.19
N ASP A 41 -3.05 -12.82 -3.39
CA ASP A 41 -2.50 -12.51 -4.73
C ASP A 41 -1.53 -13.59 -5.26
N ALA A 42 -0.82 -14.28 -4.36
CA ALA A 42 0.19 -15.30 -4.67
C ALA A 42 -0.26 -16.39 -5.67
N PRO A 43 -1.43 -17.05 -5.51
CA PRO A 43 -1.88 -18.07 -6.46
C PRO A 43 -2.24 -17.51 -7.84
N HIS A 44 -2.52 -16.21 -7.93
CA HIS A 44 -2.99 -15.56 -9.15
C HIS A 44 -1.90 -14.82 -9.94
N ARG A 45 -0.66 -14.81 -9.42
CA ARG A 45 0.58 -14.24 -9.98
C ARG A 45 0.58 -12.75 -10.34
N THR A 46 -0.52 -12.19 -10.83
CA THR A 46 -0.66 -10.75 -11.13
C THR A 46 -2.13 -10.36 -11.23
N LEU A 47 -2.89 -10.34 -10.12
CA LEU A 47 -4.25 -9.81 -10.20
C LEU A 47 -4.21 -8.33 -10.61
N SER A 48 -5.23 -7.87 -11.32
CA SER A 48 -5.43 -6.42 -11.39
C SER A 48 -5.85 -5.92 -9.99
N GLY A 49 -5.47 -4.69 -9.63
CA GLY A 49 -5.93 -4.08 -8.38
C GLY A 49 -7.47 -4.20 -8.19
N PRO A 50 -8.29 -3.84 -9.19
CA PRO A 50 -9.74 -4.02 -9.10
C PRO A 50 -10.19 -5.45 -8.79
N THR A 51 -9.53 -6.46 -9.37
CA THR A 51 -9.86 -7.87 -9.14
C THR A 51 -9.55 -8.27 -7.70
N LEU A 52 -8.37 -7.91 -7.17
CA LEU A 52 -7.98 -8.21 -5.80
C LEU A 52 -8.91 -7.51 -4.78
N GLY A 53 -9.29 -6.26 -5.05
CA GLY A 53 -10.29 -5.55 -4.25
C GLY A 53 -11.63 -6.28 -4.20
N LYS A 54 -12.12 -6.77 -5.34
CA LYS A 54 -13.37 -7.53 -5.41
C LYS A 54 -13.30 -8.90 -4.73
N LEU A 55 -12.15 -9.57 -4.78
CA LEU A 55 -11.95 -10.81 -4.02
C LEU A 55 -12.00 -10.54 -2.51
N CYS A 56 -11.33 -9.49 -2.03
CA CYS A 56 -11.37 -9.10 -0.62
C CYS A 56 -12.78 -8.71 -0.16
N GLU A 57 -13.52 -7.98 -0.99
CA GLU A 57 -14.92 -7.63 -0.73
C GLU A 57 -15.78 -8.89 -0.59
N ARG A 58 -15.67 -9.83 -1.53
CA ARG A 58 -16.43 -11.09 -1.49
C ARG A 58 -16.02 -11.99 -0.33
N ALA A 59 -14.73 -12.07 0.00
CA ALA A 59 -14.23 -12.82 1.15
C ALA A 59 -14.92 -12.39 2.45
N TYR A 60 -15.12 -11.08 2.65
CA TYR A 60 -15.85 -10.57 3.80
C TYR A 60 -17.38 -10.72 3.64
N GLU A 61 -17.95 -10.23 2.54
CA GLU A 61 -19.41 -10.06 2.42
C GLU A 61 -20.14 -11.36 2.06
N THR A 62 -19.48 -12.27 1.35
CA THR A 62 -20.05 -13.58 0.97
C THR A 62 -19.64 -14.68 1.93
N PHE A 63 -18.37 -14.71 2.33
CA PHE A 63 -17.82 -15.82 3.15
C PHE A 63 -17.68 -15.47 4.64
N GLY A 64 -17.93 -14.22 5.04
CA GLY A 64 -17.89 -13.81 6.45
C GLY A 64 -16.49 -13.77 7.05
N ASP A 65 -15.43 -13.79 6.23
CA ASP A 65 -14.06 -13.83 6.74
C ASP A 65 -13.67 -12.45 7.30
N ILE A 66 -13.65 -12.36 8.63
CA ILE A 66 -13.38 -11.15 9.40
C ILE A 66 -11.99 -10.56 9.12
N GLY A 67 -11.02 -11.37 8.65
CA GLY A 67 -9.70 -10.89 8.25
C GLY A 67 -9.77 -9.84 7.13
N TYR A 68 -10.78 -9.96 6.25
CA TYR A 68 -10.98 -9.06 5.12
C TYR A 68 -11.82 -7.82 5.44
N GLN A 69 -12.28 -7.65 6.68
CA GLN A 69 -13.16 -6.53 7.06
C GLN A 69 -12.55 -5.16 6.77
N ARG A 70 -11.24 -5.00 6.98
CA ARG A 70 -10.51 -3.76 6.66
C ARG A 70 -10.20 -3.67 5.16
N LEU A 71 -9.92 -4.81 4.54
CA LEU A 71 -9.54 -4.94 3.13
C LEU A 71 -10.70 -4.68 2.16
N LYS A 72 -11.96 -4.92 2.56
CA LYS A 72 -13.12 -4.68 1.69
C LYS A 72 -13.29 -3.23 1.22
N LYS A 73 -12.69 -2.27 1.93
CA LYS A 73 -12.74 -0.83 1.61
C LYS A 73 -11.48 -0.35 0.85
N LEU A 74 -10.71 -1.26 0.26
CA LEU A 74 -9.54 -0.90 -0.52
C LEU A 74 -9.91 -0.13 -1.79
N SER A 75 -9.12 0.89 -2.10
CA SER A 75 -9.16 1.57 -3.39
C SER A 75 -8.00 1.08 -4.25
N ASN A 76 -8.05 1.33 -5.56
CA ASN A 76 -6.94 1.02 -6.45
C ASN A 76 -5.62 1.67 -5.97
N GLY A 77 -5.67 2.91 -5.46
CA GLY A 77 -4.50 3.58 -4.91
C GLY A 77 -3.90 2.87 -3.69
N HIS A 78 -4.74 2.35 -2.78
CA HIS A 78 -4.25 1.56 -1.65
C HIS A 78 -3.55 0.29 -2.12
N LEU A 79 -4.07 -0.38 -3.15
CA LEU A 79 -3.48 -1.60 -3.69
C LEU A 79 -2.10 -1.38 -4.32
N TYR A 80 -1.92 -0.27 -5.05
CA TYR A 80 -0.59 0.09 -5.57
C TYR A 80 0.42 0.35 -4.44
N ASN A 81 0.02 1.07 -3.39
CA ASN A 81 0.89 1.34 -2.25
C ASN A 81 1.25 0.06 -1.47
N LEU A 82 0.28 -0.85 -1.31
CA LEU A 82 0.48 -2.10 -0.58
C LEU A 82 1.32 -3.10 -1.39
N ARG A 83 1.21 -3.14 -2.72
CA ARG A 83 2.08 -3.96 -3.59
C ARG A 83 3.54 -3.56 -3.51
N GLY A 84 3.84 -2.27 -3.47
CA GLY A 84 5.22 -1.82 -3.23
C GLY A 84 5.77 -2.29 -1.88
N CYS A 85 4.92 -2.44 -0.86
CA CYS A 85 5.31 -3.05 0.42
C CYS A 85 5.45 -4.57 0.35
N LEU A 86 4.72 -5.27 -0.52
CA LEU A 86 4.84 -6.72 -0.71
C LEU A 86 6.17 -7.11 -1.34
N GLU A 87 6.70 -6.30 -2.25
CA GLU A 87 8.01 -6.53 -2.86
C GLU A 87 9.18 -6.36 -1.89
N THR A 88 8.93 -5.80 -0.70
CA THR A 88 9.94 -5.57 0.35
C THR A 88 9.91 -6.60 1.48
N LEU A 89 9.00 -7.59 1.43
CA LEU A 89 8.86 -8.69 2.39
C LEU A 89 9.51 -9.97 1.86
#